data_AF-A0A816E0V0-F1
#
_entry.id   AF-A0A816E0V0-F1
#
_cell.length_a   1.000
_cell.length_b   1.000
_cell.length_c   1.000
_cell.angle_alpha   90.00
_cell.angle_beta   90.00
_cell.angle_gamma   90.00
#
_symmetry.space_group_name_H-M   'P 1'
#
loop_
_entity.id
_entity.type
_entity.pdbx_description
1 polymer ?
#
loop_
_entity_poly.entity_id
_entity_poly.type
_entity_poly.pdbx_seq_one_letter_code
_entity_poly.pdbx_strand_id
1 'polypeptide(L)'
;MFSRDRDSTRSSQLKEQLGHQLTLMCCKDLLPFSIVDNEGFQDLLIANKVVSKKTEIPSRSILSPVNLNKIYNYPTITCDAWCDKYKHRSYICITVHFIDSTLQLHRYSLKTQPFDEAHTEEAIKDLISDVLTEFGINVHNVIVVSDKGANMRKAWRLLNVIHIFCVAHGIHNLLMKDCFPNMHYVSELFDKVQLIINKLRYRQHELENEHFQLDTKKYNDLFSSINKAGEILDADLASTNLDA
;
A
#
# COMPACT_ATOMS: atom_id res chain seq x y z
N MET A 1 50.26 10.05 -10.47
CA MET A 1 49.19 9.55 -11.37
C MET A 1 48.34 8.43 -10.74
N PHE A 2 48.87 7.63 -9.81
CA PHE A 2 48.17 6.49 -9.14
C PHE A 2 47.16 6.82 -8.00
N SER A 3 46.84 8.09 -7.75
CA SER A 3 45.91 8.47 -6.67
C SER A 3 44.46 8.63 -7.15
N ARG A 4 44.26 9.10 -8.39
CA ARG A 4 42.92 9.35 -8.95
C ARG A 4 42.13 8.07 -9.23
N ASP A 5 42.81 6.99 -9.62
CA ASP A 5 42.17 5.69 -9.89
C ASP A 5 41.72 4.97 -8.61
N ARG A 6 42.40 5.19 -7.47
CA ARG A 6 42.00 4.60 -6.19
C ARG A 6 40.77 5.27 -5.59
N ASP A 7 40.67 6.60 -5.70
CA ASP A 7 39.50 7.35 -5.22
C ASP A 7 38.26 7.11 -6.09
N SER A 8 38.41 6.97 -7.42
CA SER A 8 37.28 6.66 -8.31
C SER A 8 36.71 5.26 -8.05
N THR A 9 37.58 4.27 -7.81
CA THR A 9 37.18 2.88 -7.53
C THR A 9 36.45 2.76 -6.19
N ARG A 10 36.92 3.48 -5.15
CA ARG A 10 36.28 3.50 -3.82
C ARG A 10 34.93 4.22 -3.86
N SER A 11 34.82 5.33 -4.59
CA SER A 11 33.57 6.05 -4.80
C SER A 11 32.54 5.20 -5.54
N SER A 12 32.97 4.41 -6.53
CA SER A 12 32.10 3.47 -7.26
C SER A 12 31.56 2.35 -6.36
N GLN A 13 32.40 1.74 -5.51
CA GLN A 13 31.99 0.68 -4.59
C GLN A 13 31.02 1.18 -3.51
N LEU A 14 31.26 2.37 -2.96
CA LEU A 14 30.36 2.99 -1.98
C LEU A 14 28.98 3.26 -2.60
N LYS A 15 28.95 3.76 -3.84
CA LYS A 15 27.71 4.05 -4.56
C LYS A 15 26.89 2.78 -4.83
N GLU A 16 27.54 1.67 -5.16
CA GLU A 16 26.88 0.37 -5.34
C GLU A 16 26.32 -0.18 -4.01
N GLN A 17 27.11 -0.15 -2.93
CA GLN A 17 26.68 -0.59 -1.60
C GLN A 17 25.52 0.25 -1.06
N LEU A 18 25.61 1.57 -1.20
CA LEU A 18 24.57 2.50 -0.78
C LEU A 18 23.30 2.28 -1.62
N GLY A 19 23.43 2.09 -2.93
CA GLY A 19 22.30 1.76 -3.82
C GLY A 19 21.55 0.52 -3.35
N HIS A 20 22.28 -0.55 -3.04
CA HIS A 20 21.69 -1.78 -2.52
C HIS A 20 20.91 -1.57 -1.22
N GLN A 21 21.50 -0.86 -0.25
CA GLN A 21 20.85 -0.58 1.04
C GLN A 21 19.62 0.30 0.89
N LEU A 22 19.69 1.33 0.05
CA LEU A 22 18.57 2.22 -0.23
C LEU A 22 17.42 1.51 -0.93
N THR A 23 17.72 0.64 -1.90
CA THR A 23 16.68 -0.18 -2.55
C THR A 23 16.01 -1.11 -1.55
N LEU A 24 16.78 -1.79 -0.69
CA LEU A 24 16.22 -2.63 0.36
C LEU A 24 15.35 -1.83 1.35
N MET A 25 15.79 -0.64 1.77
CA MET A 25 15.00 0.25 2.63
C MET A 25 13.68 0.63 1.96
N CYS A 26 13.72 1.09 0.71
CA CYS A 26 12.51 1.44 -0.05
C CYS A 26 11.53 0.25 -0.16
N CYS A 27 12.06 -0.94 -0.44
CA CYS A 27 11.28 -2.16 -0.53
C CYS A 27 10.70 -2.63 0.82
N LYS A 28 11.44 -2.44 1.92
CA LYS A 28 11.04 -2.80 3.30
C LYS A 28 9.93 -1.89 3.82
N ASP A 29 10.14 -0.60 3.62
CA ASP A 29 9.32 0.44 4.24
C ASP A 29 8.25 0.98 3.30
N LEU A 30 8.12 0.39 2.10
CA LEU A 30 7.19 0.78 1.04
C LEU A 30 7.36 2.25 0.63
N LEU A 31 8.61 2.72 0.62
CA LEU A 31 8.95 4.09 0.24
C LEU A 31 9.16 4.19 -1.27
N PRO A 32 8.80 5.33 -1.89
CA PRO A 32 9.06 5.53 -3.31
C PRO A 32 10.56 5.66 -3.56
N PHE A 33 11.06 5.06 -4.65
CA PHE A 33 12.46 5.24 -5.06
C PHE A 33 12.83 6.69 -5.33
N SER A 34 11.86 7.59 -5.51
CA SER A 34 12.10 9.04 -5.61
C SER A 34 12.58 9.68 -4.30
N ILE A 35 12.63 8.94 -3.18
CA ILE A 35 13.16 9.47 -1.91
C ILE A 35 14.58 10.00 -2.04
N VAL A 36 15.40 9.44 -2.93
CA VAL A 36 16.77 9.94 -3.19
C VAL A 36 16.80 11.30 -3.87
N ASP A 37 15.69 11.72 -4.47
CA ASP A 37 15.55 13.03 -5.11
C ASP A 37 15.13 14.11 -4.08
N ASN A 38 14.69 13.72 -2.88
CA ASN A 38 14.23 14.64 -1.84
C ASN A 38 15.41 15.37 -1.17
N GLU A 39 15.39 16.70 -1.14
CA GLU A 39 16.47 17.51 -0.58
C GLU A 39 16.79 17.17 0.89
N GLY A 40 15.76 17.06 1.75
CA GLY A 40 15.97 16.71 3.15
C GLY A 40 16.62 15.34 3.37
N PHE A 41 16.35 14.37 2.48
CA PHE A 41 17.00 13.06 2.53
C PHE A 41 18.47 13.14 2.09
N GLN A 42 18.75 13.91 1.03
CA GLN A 42 20.11 14.16 0.58
C GLN A 42 20.95 14.87 1.66
N ASP A 43 20.36 15.87 2.31
CA ASP A 43 21.02 16.64 3.37
C ASP A 43 21.29 15.76 4.60
N LEU A 44 20.38 14.85 4.96
CA LEU A 44 20.59 13.85 6.01
C LEU A 44 21.83 12.98 5.73
N LEU A 45 21.98 12.48 4.50
CA LEU A 45 23.10 11.63 4.11
C LEU A 45 24.44 12.40 4.15
N ILE A 46 24.44 13.67 3.74
CA ILE A 46 25.63 14.54 3.75
C ILE A 46 25.99 14.93 5.19
N ALA A 47 25.01 15.35 5.99
CA ALA A 47 25.24 15.78 7.38
C ALA A 47 25.82 14.65 8.24
N ASN A 48 25.40 13.40 7.99
CA ASN A 48 25.90 12.22 8.67
C ASN A 48 27.14 11.60 8.00
N LYS A 49 27.73 12.27 6.99
CA LYS A 49 28.94 11.83 6.27
C LYS A 49 28.82 10.44 5.62
N VAL A 50 27.61 10.05 5.25
CA VAL A 50 27.36 8.83 4.45
C VAL A 50 27.87 9.04 3.02
N VAL A 51 27.68 10.25 2.50
CA VAL A 51 28.22 10.72 1.22
C VAL A 51 28.83 12.12 1.40
N SER A 52 29.79 12.47 0.55
CA SER A 52 30.43 13.80 0.57
C SER A 52 29.71 14.80 -0.34
N LYS A 53 29.01 14.31 -1.38
CA LYS A 53 28.33 15.14 -2.39
C LYS A 53 27.03 14.47 -2.86
N LYS A 54 26.05 15.28 -3.28
CA LYS A 54 24.79 14.79 -3.86
C LYS A 54 24.99 13.85 -5.06
N THR A 55 26.07 14.03 -5.84
CA THR A 55 26.40 13.18 -7.01
C THR A 55 26.78 11.74 -6.66
N GLU A 56 27.16 11.49 -5.40
CA GLU A 56 27.49 10.15 -4.88
C GLU A 56 26.23 9.37 -4.48
N ILE A 57 25.11 10.06 -4.31
CA ILE A 57 23.81 9.43 -4.06
C ILE A 57 23.40 8.69 -5.34
N PRO A 58 23.00 7.40 -5.25
CA PRO A 58 22.48 6.65 -6.37
C PRO A 58 21.23 7.36 -6.92
N SER A 59 21.17 7.54 -8.24
CA SER A 59 19.95 8.05 -8.86
C SER A 59 18.85 6.99 -8.76
N ARG A 60 17.59 7.42 -8.89
CA ARG A 60 16.45 6.52 -8.98
C ARG A 60 16.65 5.38 -9.99
N SER A 61 17.25 5.67 -11.13
CA SER A 61 17.60 4.70 -12.19
C SER A 61 18.72 3.71 -11.83
N ILE A 62 19.48 3.97 -10.77
CA ILE A 62 20.51 3.08 -10.21
C ILE A 62 19.97 2.30 -9.02
N LEU A 63 18.97 2.82 -8.31
CA LEU A 63 18.22 2.05 -7.31
C LEU A 63 17.36 0.96 -7.95
N SER A 64 16.98 1.16 -9.22
CA SER A 64 16.03 0.30 -9.91
C SER A 64 16.54 -1.10 -10.27
N PRO A 65 17.84 -1.45 -10.20
CA PRO A 65 18.25 -2.85 -10.18
C PRO A 65 19.17 -3.14 -8.99
N VAL A 66 18.60 -3.44 -7.82
CA VAL A 66 19.23 -4.53 -7.06
C VAL A 66 19.03 -5.76 -7.91
N ASN A 67 20.10 -6.23 -8.54
CA ASN A 67 20.08 -7.47 -9.30
C ASN A 67 19.81 -8.62 -8.31
N LEU A 68 18.53 -8.90 -8.07
CA LEU A 68 18.08 -9.90 -7.11
C LEU A 68 18.54 -11.31 -7.53
N ASN A 69 18.79 -11.53 -8.83
CA ASN A 69 19.39 -12.78 -9.32
C ASN A 69 20.82 -13.00 -8.80
N LYS A 70 21.59 -11.96 -8.42
CA LYS A 70 22.88 -12.15 -7.73
C LYS A 70 22.72 -12.71 -6.32
N ILE A 71 21.53 -12.56 -5.74
CA ILE A 71 21.28 -12.91 -4.35
C ILE A 71 20.58 -14.26 -4.25
N TYR A 72 19.64 -14.58 -5.16
CA TYR A 72 18.87 -15.84 -5.10
C TYR A 72 18.56 -16.44 -6.47
N ASN A 73 18.69 -17.77 -6.59
CA ASN A 73 18.47 -18.49 -7.84
C ASN A 73 16.98 -18.71 -8.21
N TYR A 74 16.06 -18.62 -7.24
CA TYR A 74 14.63 -18.93 -7.46
C TYR A 74 13.71 -18.07 -6.58
N PRO A 75 13.59 -16.76 -6.84
CA PRO A 75 12.61 -15.93 -6.14
C PRO A 75 11.18 -16.33 -6.54
N THR A 76 10.24 -16.14 -5.62
CA THR A 76 8.82 -16.21 -5.95
C THR A 76 8.24 -14.80 -5.97
N ILE A 77 7.20 -14.56 -6.77
CA ILE A 77 6.50 -13.28 -6.76
C ILE A 77 5.03 -13.51 -6.44
N THR A 78 4.45 -12.57 -5.70
CA THR A 78 3.00 -12.42 -5.60
C THR A 78 2.58 -11.23 -6.43
N CYS A 79 1.51 -11.41 -7.21
CA CYS A 79 0.89 -10.34 -7.97
C CYS A 79 -0.54 -10.15 -7.49
N ASP A 80 -0.84 -8.94 -7.04
CA ASP A 80 -2.18 -8.54 -6.60
C ASP A 80 -2.67 -7.37 -7.44
N ALA A 81 -3.87 -7.47 -7.99
CA ALA A 81 -4.48 -6.46 -8.83
C ALA A 81 -5.87 -6.13 -8.30
N TRP A 82 -6.15 -4.83 -8.16
CA TRP A 82 -7.44 -4.36 -7.64
C TRP A 82 -7.92 -3.10 -8.35
N CYS A 83 -9.24 -2.90 -8.34
CA CYS A 83 -9.86 -1.67 -8.80
C CYS A 83 -10.30 -0.84 -7.59
N ASP A 84 -9.77 0.38 -7.47
CA ASP A 84 -10.35 1.42 -6.62
C ASP A 84 -11.65 1.90 -7.26
N LYS A 85 -12.78 1.46 -6.70
CA LYS A 85 -14.13 1.80 -7.20
C LYS A 85 -14.47 3.27 -7.06
N TYR A 86 -13.87 3.99 -6.11
CA TYR A 86 -14.15 5.41 -5.89
C TYR A 86 -13.39 6.27 -6.89
N LYS A 87 -12.12 5.95 -7.12
CA LYS A 87 -11.28 6.68 -8.08
C LYS A 87 -11.40 6.18 -9.51
N HIS A 88 -12.12 5.08 -9.73
CA HIS A 88 -12.21 4.37 -11.02
C HIS A 88 -10.83 4.07 -11.62
N ARG A 89 -9.89 3.69 -10.76
CA ARG A 89 -8.51 3.36 -11.15
C ARG A 89 -8.16 1.97 -10.73
N SER A 90 -7.39 1.29 -11.56
CA SER A 90 -6.90 -0.04 -11.21
C SER A 90 -5.43 0.04 -10.86
N TYR A 91 -4.98 -0.85 -10.00
CA TYR A 91 -3.61 -0.91 -9.54
C TYR A 91 -3.13 -2.35 -9.57
N ILE A 92 -1.83 -2.51 -9.74
CA ILE A 92 -1.14 -3.77 -9.63
C ILE A 92 0.05 -3.60 -8.69
N CYS A 93 0.20 -4.56 -7.78
CA CYS A 93 1.32 -4.66 -6.86
C CYS A 93 2.05 -5.97 -7.10
N ILE A 94 3.36 -5.89 -7.27
CA ILE A 94 4.24 -7.04 -7.46
C ILE A 94 5.20 -7.05 -6.28
N THR A 95 5.17 -8.14 -5.53
CA THR A 95 6.05 -8.36 -4.37
C THR A 95 6.91 -9.58 -4.64
N VAL A 96 8.21 -9.48 -4.41
CA VAL A 96 9.14 -10.60 -4.46
C VAL A 96 9.30 -11.20 -3.07
N HIS A 97 9.45 -12.52 -3.03
CA HIS A 97 9.71 -13.30 -1.82
C HIS A 97 10.87 -14.24 -2.07
N PHE A 98 11.72 -14.40 -1.07
CA PHE A 98 12.83 -15.35 -1.12
C PHE A 98 13.27 -15.72 0.29
N ILE A 99 14.01 -16.82 0.40
CA ILE A 99 14.62 -17.28 1.65
C ILE A 99 16.13 -17.06 1.54
N ASP A 100 16.72 -16.43 2.55
CA ASP A 100 18.16 -16.19 2.57
C ASP A 100 18.99 -17.40 3.03
N SER A 101 20.32 -17.26 3.00
CA SER A 101 21.24 -18.30 3.47
C SER A 101 21.11 -18.62 4.97
N THR A 102 20.44 -17.75 5.73
CA THR A 102 20.13 -17.95 7.16
C THR A 102 18.72 -18.49 7.39
N LEU A 103 18.06 -18.95 6.32
CA LEU A 103 16.69 -19.49 6.31
C LEU A 103 15.63 -18.48 6.74
N GLN A 104 15.88 -17.18 6.57
CA GLN A 104 14.89 -16.14 6.84
C GLN A 104 14.11 -15.79 5.57
N LEU A 105 12.79 -15.71 5.71
CA LEU A 105 11.90 -15.27 4.65
C LEU A 105 11.93 -13.75 4.53
N HIS A 106 12.25 -13.26 3.35
CA HIS A 106 12.18 -11.86 2.99
C HIS A 106 11.03 -11.62 2.02
N ARG A 107 10.38 -10.46 2.17
CA ARG A 107 9.36 -9.97 1.25
C ARG A 107 9.62 -8.50 0.92
N TYR A 108 9.57 -8.16 -0.35
CA TYR A 108 9.88 -6.81 -0.83
C TYR A 108 8.90 -6.41 -1.93
N SER A 109 8.21 -5.29 -1.76
CA SER A 109 7.39 -4.75 -2.84
C SER A 109 8.32 -4.21 -3.92
N LEU A 110 8.27 -4.81 -5.11
CA LEU A 110 9.04 -4.34 -6.27
C LEU A 110 8.41 -3.08 -6.83
N LYS A 111 7.08 -3.12 -7.03
CA LYS A 111 6.35 -2.01 -7.63
C LYS A 111 4.87 -2.08 -7.30
N THR A 112 4.32 -0.93 -6.94
CA THR A 112 2.88 -0.67 -6.94
C THR A 112 2.61 0.46 -7.90
N GLN A 113 1.83 0.22 -8.94
CA GLN A 113 1.55 1.24 -9.94
C GLN A 113 0.11 1.17 -10.46
N PRO A 114 -0.44 2.29 -10.97
CA PRO A 114 -1.68 2.28 -11.71
C PRO A 114 -1.59 1.33 -12.90
N PHE A 115 -2.68 0.65 -13.20
CA PHE A 115 -2.82 -0.26 -14.33
C PHE A 115 -4.18 -0.02 -14.98
N ASP A 116 -4.35 1.18 -15.53
CA ASP A 116 -5.64 1.66 -16.06
C ASP A 116 -5.93 1.18 -17.51
N GLU A 117 -5.05 0.36 -18.08
CA GLU A 117 -5.25 -0.24 -19.40
C GLU A 117 -6.40 -1.26 -19.38
N ALA A 118 -6.88 -1.63 -20.57
CA ALA A 118 -7.66 -2.86 -20.68
C ALA A 118 -6.77 -3.97 -20.12
N HIS A 119 -7.16 -4.56 -18.99
CA HIS A 119 -6.42 -5.57 -18.23
C HIS A 119 -6.19 -6.87 -19.03
N THR A 120 -5.74 -6.79 -20.27
CA THR A 120 -5.54 -7.91 -21.18
C THR A 120 -4.37 -8.74 -20.70
N GLU A 121 -4.37 -9.99 -21.13
CA GLU A 121 -3.28 -10.91 -20.86
C GLU A 121 -1.93 -10.42 -21.38
N GLU A 122 -1.89 -9.72 -22.52
CA GLU A 122 -0.67 -9.13 -23.08
C GLU A 122 -0.15 -7.97 -22.22
N ALA A 123 -1.03 -7.04 -21.82
CA ALA A 123 -0.66 -5.89 -21.01
C ALA A 123 -0.10 -6.31 -19.65
N ILE A 124 -0.72 -7.31 -19.00
CA ILE A 124 -0.22 -7.90 -17.76
C ILE A 124 1.16 -8.53 -17.98
N LYS A 125 1.31 -9.32 -19.06
CA LYS A 125 2.56 -10.01 -19.39
C LYS A 125 3.71 -9.03 -19.64
N ASP A 126 3.46 -7.95 -20.39
CA ASP A 126 4.46 -6.93 -20.67
C ASP A 126 4.83 -6.15 -19.40
N LEU A 127 3.84 -5.72 -18.61
CA LEU A 127 4.07 -5.03 -17.33
C LEU A 127 4.91 -5.86 -16.37
N ILE A 128 4.62 -7.15 -16.21
CA ILE A 128 5.39 -8.02 -15.32
C ILE A 128 6.80 -8.22 -15.85
N SER A 129 6.95 -8.41 -17.17
CA SER A 129 8.27 -8.57 -17.79
C SER A 129 9.14 -7.34 -17.57
N ASP A 130 8.56 -6.15 -17.72
CA ASP A 130 9.25 -4.89 -17.52
C ASP A 130 9.71 -4.73 -16.07
N VAL A 131 8.83 -5.02 -15.10
CA VAL A 131 9.19 -4.94 -13.68
C VAL A 131 10.26 -5.96 -13.33
N LEU A 132 10.14 -7.22 -13.76
CA LEU A 132 11.18 -8.22 -13.49
C LEU A 132 12.51 -7.85 -14.13
N THR A 133 12.50 -7.33 -15.37
CA THR A 133 13.69 -6.85 -16.08
C THR A 133 14.32 -5.66 -15.38
N GLU A 134 13.51 -4.70 -14.89
CA GLU A 134 13.94 -3.55 -14.11
C GLU A 134 14.78 -4.01 -12.90
N PHE A 135 14.32 -5.01 -12.17
CA PHE A 135 15.03 -5.58 -11.00
C PHE A 135 16.05 -6.68 -11.34
N GLY A 136 16.33 -6.90 -12.63
CA GLY A 136 17.27 -7.93 -13.08
C GLY A 136 16.88 -9.35 -12.66
N ILE A 137 15.59 -9.64 -12.52
CA ILE A 137 15.04 -10.96 -12.23
C ILE A 137 14.76 -11.68 -13.55
N ASN A 138 15.22 -12.93 -13.67
CA ASN A 138 14.92 -13.73 -14.85
C ASN A 138 13.51 -14.30 -14.72
N VAL A 139 12.60 -13.90 -15.60
CA VAL A 139 11.20 -14.35 -15.60
C VAL A 139 11.06 -15.88 -15.60
N HIS A 140 11.97 -16.61 -16.25
CA HIS A 140 11.93 -18.07 -16.31
C HIS A 140 12.32 -18.78 -15.00
N ASN A 141 12.91 -18.04 -14.04
CA ASN A 141 13.31 -18.57 -12.75
C ASN A 141 12.31 -18.23 -11.63
N VAL A 142 11.15 -17.68 -11.97
CA VAL A 142 10.16 -17.19 -11.01
C VAL A 142 8.96 -18.12 -10.91
N ILE A 143 8.54 -18.38 -9.68
CA ILE A 143 7.21 -18.93 -9.40
C ILE A 143 6.28 -17.77 -9.05
N VAL A 144 5.13 -17.72 -9.70
CA VAL A 144 4.15 -16.66 -9.53
C VAL A 144 2.98 -17.14 -8.68
N VAL A 145 2.55 -16.31 -7.74
CA VAL A 145 1.30 -16.48 -6.98
C VAL A 145 0.37 -15.32 -7.31
N SER A 146 -0.82 -15.60 -7.83
CA SER A 146 -1.82 -14.55 -8.09
C SER A 146 -3.24 -15.08 -7.96
N ASP A 147 -4.24 -14.22 -8.16
CA ASP A 147 -5.64 -14.64 -8.18
C ASP A 147 -5.98 -15.58 -9.37
N LYS A 148 -7.25 -15.98 -9.46
CA LYS A 148 -7.77 -16.84 -10.55
C LYS A 148 -8.35 -16.05 -11.72
N GLY A 149 -8.06 -14.74 -11.82
CA GLY A 149 -8.49 -13.87 -12.90
C GLY A 149 -8.17 -14.49 -14.26
N ALA A 150 -9.12 -14.41 -15.21
CA ALA A 150 -8.96 -15.03 -16.51
C ALA A 150 -7.73 -14.49 -17.26
N ASN A 151 -7.53 -13.17 -17.20
CA ASN A 151 -6.44 -12.51 -17.90
C ASN A 151 -5.09 -12.75 -17.20
N MET A 152 -5.06 -12.78 -15.86
CA MET A 152 -3.89 -13.21 -15.09
C MET A 152 -3.43 -14.61 -15.51
N ARG A 153 -4.35 -15.58 -15.51
CA ARG A 153 -4.03 -16.97 -15.91
C ARG A 153 -3.47 -17.08 -17.32
N LYS A 154 -4.00 -16.31 -18.26
CA LYS A 154 -3.50 -16.30 -19.63
C LYS A 154 -2.13 -15.63 -19.71
N ALA A 155 -1.92 -14.50 -19.03
CA ALA A 155 -0.63 -13.82 -18.97
C ALA A 155 0.49 -14.75 -18.47
N TRP A 156 0.23 -15.53 -17.42
CA TRP A 156 1.20 -16.50 -16.89
C TRP A 156 1.51 -17.64 -17.87
N ARG A 157 0.54 -18.06 -18.67
CA ARG A 157 0.77 -19.03 -19.75
C ARG A 157 1.62 -18.44 -20.86
N LEU A 158 1.38 -17.17 -21.23
CA LEU A 158 2.19 -16.46 -22.23
C LEU A 158 3.64 -16.30 -21.76
N LEU A 159 3.85 -16.05 -20.47
CA LEU A 159 5.19 -15.96 -19.85
C LEU A 159 5.86 -17.32 -19.65
N ASN A 160 5.13 -18.43 -19.81
CA ASN A 160 5.60 -19.79 -19.54
C ASN A 160 6.22 -19.95 -18.14
N VAL A 161 5.55 -19.41 -17.12
CA VAL A 161 5.97 -19.46 -15.71
C VAL A 161 5.09 -20.39 -14.89
N ILE A 162 5.64 -20.92 -13.80
CA ILE A 162 4.87 -21.72 -12.84
C ILE A 162 3.93 -20.77 -12.09
N HIS A 163 2.62 -21.02 -12.18
CA HIS A 163 1.61 -20.22 -11.50
C HIS A 163 0.88 -21.05 -10.42
N ILE A 164 0.93 -20.55 -9.20
CA ILE A 164 0.19 -21.07 -8.04
C ILE A 164 -0.97 -20.12 -7.73
N PHE A 165 -2.16 -20.67 -7.55
CA PHE A 165 -3.32 -19.84 -7.23
C PHE A 165 -3.29 -19.37 -5.78
N CYS A 166 -3.67 -18.11 -5.58
CA CYS A 166 -3.88 -17.53 -4.26
C CYS A 166 -4.95 -18.32 -3.50
N VAL A 167 -4.54 -18.97 -2.40
CA VAL A 167 -5.42 -19.78 -1.55
C VAL A 167 -6.52 -18.92 -0.93
N ALA A 168 -6.19 -17.69 -0.49
CA ALA A 168 -7.18 -16.77 0.08
C ALA A 168 -8.29 -16.45 -0.92
N HIS A 169 -7.93 -16.17 -2.18
CA HIS A 169 -8.90 -15.96 -3.24
C HIS A 169 -9.66 -17.25 -3.57
N GLY A 170 -9.02 -18.41 -3.47
CA GLY A 170 -9.66 -19.73 -3.58
C GLY A 170 -10.75 -19.94 -2.53
N ILE A 171 -10.44 -19.70 -1.25
CA ILE A 171 -11.39 -19.80 -0.13
C ILE A 171 -12.52 -18.79 -0.30
N HIS A 172 -12.20 -17.55 -0.69
CA HIS A 172 -13.21 -16.54 -0.97
C HIS A 172 -14.19 -16.99 -2.05
N ASN A 173 -13.71 -17.52 -3.18
CA ASN A 173 -14.59 -18.02 -4.23
C ASN A 173 -15.41 -19.23 -3.76
N LEU A 174 -14.79 -20.16 -3.02
CA LEU A 174 -15.49 -21.31 -2.45
C LEU A 174 -16.67 -20.86 -1.58
N LEU A 175 -16.44 -19.90 -0.68
CA LEU A 175 -17.50 -19.41 0.20
C LEU A 175 -18.55 -18.60 -0.56
N MET A 176 -18.12 -17.63 -1.36
CA MET A 176 -19.02 -16.63 -1.96
C MET A 176 -19.73 -17.11 -3.22
N LYS A 177 -19.17 -18.07 -3.97
CA LYS A 177 -19.75 -18.56 -5.22
C LYS A 177 -20.32 -19.96 -5.09
N ASP A 178 -19.61 -20.84 -4.40
CA ASP A 178 -19.97 -22.26 -4.35
C ASP A 178 -20.77 -22.63 -3.09
N CYS A 179 -20.58 -21.94 -1.97
CA CYS A 179 -21.24 -22.27 -0.70
C CYS A 179 -22.50 -21.43 -0.47
N PHE A 180 -22.36 -20.13 -0.20
CA PHE A 180 -23.47 -19.29 0.24
C PHE A 180 -24.64 -19.20 -0.75
N PRO A 181 -24.44 -19.08 -2.07
CA PRO A 181 -25.56 -19.05 -3.02
C PRO A 181 -26.36 -20.36 -3.04
N ASN A 182 -25.72 -21.48 -2.72
CA ASN A 182 -26.36 -22.80 -2.65
C ASN A 182 -27.03 -23.06 -1.29
N MET A 183 -26.83 -22.18 -0.30
CA MET A 183 -27.50 -22.23 0.99
C MET A 183 -28.67 -21.25 1.03
N HIS A 184 -29.86 -21.69 0.60
CA HIS A 184 -31.04 -20.84 0.43
C HIS A 184 -31.31 -19.89 1.61
N TYR A 185 -31.28 -20.38 2.85
CA TYR A 185 -31.51 -19.56 4.04
C TYR A 185 -30.48 -18.43 4.20
N VAL A 186 -29.20 -18.74 3.95
CA VAL A 186 -28.10 -17.77 4.06
C VAL A 186 -28.17 -16.74 2.93
N SER A 187 -28.49 -17.19 1.71
CA SER A 187 -28.68 -16.29 0.57
C SER A 187 -29.82 -15.30 0.82
N GLU A 188 -30.97 -15.77 1.33
CA GLU A 188 -32.11 -14.90 1.64
C GLU A 188 -31.76 -13.87 2.73
N LEU A 189 -30.97 -14.27 3.72
CA LEU A 189 -30.47 -13.35 4.74
C LEU A 189 -29.56 -12.29 4.14
N PHE A 190 -28.64 -12.66 3.25
CA PHE A 190 -27.77 -11.71 2.56
C PHE A 190 -28.56 -10.70 1.73
N ASP A 191 -29.59 -11.14 1.02
CA ASP A 191 -30.44 -10.24 0.22
C ASP A 191 -31.14 -9.20 1.10
N LYS A 192 -31.70 -9.63 2.25
CA LYS A 192 -32.34 -8.72 3.22
C LYS A 192 -31.35 -7.73 3.81
N VAL A 193 -30.16 -8.19 4.21
CA VAL A 193 -29.11 -7.33 4.77
C VAL A 193 -28.61 -6.34 3.71
N GLN A 194 -28.39 -6.79 2.47
CA GLN A 194 -27.96 -5.94 1.37
C GLN A 194 -29.00 -4.85 1.06
N LEU A 195 -30.30 -5.18 1.12
CA LEU A 195 -31.38 -4.21 0.97
C LEU A 195 -31.33 -3.13 2.06
N ILE A 196 -31.14 -3.52 3.32
CA ILE A 196 -31.01 -2.58 4.44
C ILE A 196 -29.79 -1.69 4.23
N ILE A 197 -28.62 -2.27 3.94
CA ILE A 197 -27.38 -1.52 3.70
C ILE A 197 -27.56 -0.53 2.55
N ASN A 198 -28.17 -0.94 1.43
CA ASN A 198 -28.40 -0.06 0.29
C ASN A 198 -29.33 1.11 0.64
N LYS A 199 -30.39 0.86 1.42
CA LYS A 199 -31.26 1.93 1.93
C LYS A 199 -30.53 2.90 2.85
N LEU A 200 -29.71 2.38 3.77
CA LEU A 200 -28.91 3.20 4.69
C LEU A 200 -27.87 4.04 3.93
N ARG A 201 -27.16 3.46 2.95
CA ARG A 201 -26.20 4.20 2.11
C ARG A 201 -26.87 5.28 1.28
N TYR A 202 -28.07 5.02 0.75
CA TYR A 202 -28.84 6.03 0.03
C TYR A 202 -29.20 7.23 0.92
N ARG A 203 -29.59 6.96 2.18
CA ARG A 203 -29.94 8.00 3.16
C ARG A 203 -28.77 8.51 3.98
N GLN A 204 -27.54 8.17 3.62
CA GLN A 204 -26.36 8.48 4.43
C GLN A 204 -26.26 9.99 4.73
N HIS A 205 -26.46 10.84 3.72
CA HIS A 205 -26.42 12.29 3.90
C HIS A 205 -27.57 12.82 4.78
N GLU A 206 -28.77 12.24 4.70
CA GLU A 206 -29.89 12.61 5.58
C GLU A 206 -29.57 12.23 7.05
N LEU A 207 -29.03 11.03 7.26
CA LEU A 207 -28.63 10.53 8.57
C LEU A 207 -27.48 11.35 9.18
N GLU A 208 -26.49 11.76 8.38
CA GLU A 208 -25.40 12.64 8.80
C GLU A 208 -25.92 14.03 9.23
N ASN A 209 -26.89 14.58 8.49
CA ASN A 209 -27.52 15.86 8.85
C ASN A 209 -28.38 15.75 10.12
N GLU A 210 -29.17 14.69 10.28
CA GLU A 210 -29.93 14.44 11.51
C GLU A 210 -28.99 14.30 12.72
N HIS A 211 -27.88 13.56 12.56
CA HIS A 211 -26.88 13.41 13.61
C HIS A 211 -26.26 14.77 14.01
N PHE A 212 -25.87 15.59 13.03
CA PHE A 212 -25.33 16.93 13.28
C PHE A 212 -26.33 17.85 14.00
N GLN A 213 -27.60 17.81 13.62
CA GLN A 213 -28.65 18.59 14.28
C GLN A 213 -28.88 18.14 15.73
N LEU A 214 -28.87 16.82 15.99
CA LEU A 214 -29.02 16.28 17.34
C LEU A 214 -27.86 16.67 18.26
N ASP A 215 -26.62 16.61 17.76
CA ASP A 215 -25.46 17.05 18.53
C ASP A 215 -25.51 18.55 18.81
N THR A 216 -25.87 19.36 17.82
CA THR A 216 -26.05 20.81 17.98
C THR A 216 -27.11 21.13 19.05
N LYS A 217 -28.25 20.43 19.03
CA LYS A 217 -29.29 20.58 20.04
C LYS A 217 -28.79 20.21 21.44
N LYS A 218 -28.06 19.11 21.57
CA LYS A 218 -27.47 18.66 22.84
C LYS A 218 -26.50 19.69 23.42
N TYR A 219 -25.66 20.32 22.60
CA TYR A 219 -24.78 21.40 23.02
C TYR A 219 -25.56 22.65 23.47
N ASN A 220 -26.62 23.02 22.76
CA ASN A 220 -27.47 24.16 23.13
C ASN A 220 -28.21 23.93 24.46
N ASP A 221 -28.72 22.72 24.69
CA ASP A 221 -29.39 22.36 25.95
C ASP A 221 -28.41 22.41 27.14
N LEU A 222 -27.16 21.96 26.93
CA LEU A 222 -26.10 22.06 27.93
C LEU A 222 -25.75 23.53 28.23
N PHE A 223 -25.59 24.37 27.20
CA PHE A 223 -25.27 25.78 27.36
C PHE A 223 -26.39 26.54 28.09
N SER A 224 -27.65 26.24 27.75
CA SER A 224 -28.82 26.78 28.45
C SER A 224 -28.85 26.37 29.92
N SER A 225 -28.51 25.11 30.23
CA SER A 225 -28.44 24.61 31.62
C SER A 225 -27.32 25.30 32.42
N ILE A 226 -26.16 25.52 31.80
CA ILE A 226 -25.03 26.25 32.40
C ILE A 226 -25.43 27.70 32.69
N ASN A 227 -26.03 28.40 31.72
CA ASN A 227 -26.48 29.78 31.91
C ASN A 227 -27.51 29.88 33.04
N LYS A 228 -28.48 28.96 33.08
CA LYS A 228 -29.49 28.93 34.13
C LYS A 228 -28.89 28.67 35.51
N ALA A 229 -27.89 27.80 35.62
CA ALA A 229 -27.16 27.59 36.87
C ALA A 229 -26.37 28.84 37.29
N GLY A 230 -25.76 29.55 36.32
CA GLY A 230 -25.10 30.84 36.56
C GLY A 230 -26.06 31.90 37.08
N GLU A 231 -27.21 32.08 36.45
CA GLU A 231 -28.25 33.02 36.90
C GLU A 231 -28.73 32.76 38.33
N ILE A 232 -28.87 31.48 38.72
CA ILE A 232 -29.25 31.10 40.09
C ILE A 232 -28.13 31.48 41.08
N LEU A 233 -26.88 31.18 40.75
CA LEU A 233 -25.73 31.52 41.60
C LEU A 233 -25.58 33.04 41.76
N ASP A 234 -25.77 33.81 40.69
CA ASP A 234 -25.73 35.27 40.71
C ASP A 234 -26.89 35.86 41.54
N ALA A 235 -28.08 35.27 41.47
CA ALA A 235 -29.23 35.65 42.28
C ALA A 235 -29.01 35.35 43.78
N ASP A 236 -28.43 34.20 44.10
CA ASP A 236 -28.07 33.85 45.49
C ASP A 236 -27.00 34.81 46.03
N LEU A 237 -25.97 35.14 45.25
CA LEU A 237 -24.95 36.14 45.61
C LEU A 237 -25.54 37.54 45.85
N ALA A 238 -26.50 37.96 45.02
CA ALA A 238 -27.20 39.23 45.19
C ALA A 238 -28.07 39.25 46.46
N SER A 239 -28.67 38.11 46.84
CA SER A 239 -29.47 38.00 48.07
C SER A 239 -28.61 38.05 49.34
N THR A 240 -27.41 37.46 49.34
CA THR A 240 -26.48 37.51 50.49
C THR A 240 -25.87 38.89 50.76
N ASN A 241 -25.83 39.79 49.77
CA ASN A 241 -25.33 41.16 49.94
C ASN A 241 -26.41 42.15 50.45
N LEU A 242 -27.66 41.71 50.63
CA LEU A 242 -28.74 42.52 51.20
C LEU A 242 -28.93 42.30 52.71
N ASP A 243 -28.27 41.28 53.28
CA ASP A 243 -28.33 40.92 54.70
C ASP A 243 -27.04 41.28 55.49
N ALA A 244 -26.16 42.12 54.92
CA ALA A 244 -24.97 42.70 55.56
C ALA A 244 -25.06 44.22 55.66
#